data_AF-A0A2Z5ZJ28-F1
#
_entry.id   AF-A0A2Z5ZJ28-F1
#
_cell.length_a   1.000
_cell.length_b   1.000
_cell.length_c   1.000
_cell.angle_alpha   90.00
_cell.angle_beta   90.00
_cell.angle_gamma   90.00
#
_symmetry.space_group_name_H-M   'P 1'
#
loop_
_entity.id
_entity.type
_entity.pdbx_description
1 polymer ?
#
loop_
_entity_poly.entity_id
_entity_poly.type
_entity_poly.pdbx_seq_one_letter_code
_entity_poly.pdbx_strand_id
1 'polypeptide(L)'
;MDHIIGQNLTPTHTGDTPAGSAPIISEGSQATFMQDVIEASRTVPVLVDFWAEWCGPCKQLAPVLEKVVTAAKGRVRLVKIDIEANRALTAQLTQVGLPLQSIPMVAAFWKGQILDLFQGALPESEIKKFVEGVLKAAGGGTLPATELLAEADVALETSQPERAAELYSAVIGEEPENPKAWAGLIRAMLALDDEEAASAALADVPAKITEAPEVAGARAALELKREGRKVAQEMEGVRARLAANPEDHEARCELATALNAAGQHAEAAEELLHIIKTDRDWNNGAARQQLLRFFEAWGHMDPATLAARRKLSSLLFS
;
A
#
# COMPACT_ATOMS: atom_id res chain seq x y z
N MET A 1 -19.84 -65.26 43.73
CA MET A 1 -19.29 -65.64 42.42
C MET A 1 -20.44 -65.64 41.44
N ASP A 2 -20.63 -64.75 40.46
CA ASP A 2 -19.91 -63.62 39.88
C ASP A 2 -21.00 -62.77 39.16
N HIS A 3 -21.12 -61.45 39.40
CA HIS A 3 -20.70 -60.33 38.52
C HIS A 3 -20.93 -60.59 37.00
N ILE A 4 -21.62 -59.75 36.21
CA ILE A 4 -21.31 -58.37 35.70
C ILE A 4 -22.59 -57.90 34.93
N ILE A 5 -23.40 -56.88 35.30
CA ILE A 5 -23.32 -55.39 35.16
C ILE A 5 -22.93 -54.94 33.73
N GLY A 6 -23.81 -54.39 32.90
CA GLY A 6 -24.32 -53.02 33.03
C GLY A 6 -23.70 -52.13 31.94
N GLN A 7 -24.55 -51.38 31.25
CA GLN A 7 -24.21 -50.43 30.18
C GLN A 7 -23.18 -49.40 30.68
N ASN A 8 -22.08 -49.22 29.93
CA ASN A 8 -21.24 -48.03 30.06
C ASN A 8 -21.42 -47.15 28.83
N LEU A 9 -22.13 -46.04 29.08
CA LEU A 9 -22.12 -44.81 28.31
C LEU A 9 -20.68 -44.31 28.20
N THR A 10 -20.17 -44.17 26.98
CA THR A 10 -18.95 -43.39 26.74
C THR A 10 -19.31 -41.90 26.77
N PRO A 11 -18.56 -41.07 27.50
CA PRO A 11 -18.99 -39.74 27.88
C PRO A 11 -18.92 -38.76 26.72
N THR A 12 -19.98 -37.97 26.60
CA THR A 12 -20.00 -36.70 25.88
C THR A 12 -18.87 -35.81 26.38
N HIS A 13 -17.96 -35.42 25.49
CA HIS A 13 -17.06 -34.29 25.72
C HIS A 13 -17.89 -33.00 25.79
N THR A 14 -18.44 -32.70 26.96
CA THR A 14 -18.81 -31.33 27.33
C THR A 14 -17.52 -30.63 27.71
N GLY A 15 -16.81 -30.12 26.70
CA GLY A 15 -15.81 -29.09 26.89
C GLY A 15 -16.54 -27.79 27.19
N ASP A 16 -16.63 -27.46 28.47
CA ASP A 16 -17.04 -26.15 28.96
C ASP A 16 -16.11 -25.11 28.31
N THR A 17 -16.64 -24.39 27.31
CA THR A 17 -15.91 -23.35 26.58
C THR A 17 -16.40 -22.02 27.14
N PRO A 18 -15.49 -21.15 27.64
CA PRO A 18 -15.87 -19.82 28.09
C PRO A 18 -16.48 -19.07 26.89
N ALA A 19 -17.54 -18.28 27.12
CA ALA A 19 -18.32 -17.56 26.11
C ALA A 19 -17.48 -17.12 24.89
N GLY A 20 -17.47 -17.97 23.86
CA GLY A 20 -16.55 -17.91 22.73
C GLY A 20 -17.32 -17.52 21.48
N SER A 21 -16.72 -16.66 20.67
CA SER A 21 -17.24 -16.22 19.37
C SER A 21 -17.75 -17.40 18.54
N ALA A 22 -18.97 -17.26 17.99
CA ALA A 22 -19.57 -18.27 17.11
C ALA A 22 -18.61 -18.65 15.95
N PRO A 23 -18.60 -19.91 15.51
CA PRO A 23 -17.69 -20.36 14.46
C PRO A 23 -17.88 -19.57 13.15
N ILE A 24 -16.75 -19.36 12.45
CA ILE A 24 -16.71 -18.68 11.14
C ILE A 24 -17.48 -19.49 10.09
N ILE A 25 -17.41 -20.82 10.16
CA ILE A 25 -18.10 -21.76 9.27
C ILE A 25 -18.91 -22.72 10.13
N SER A 26 -20.20 -22.87 9.84
CA SER A 26 -21.11 -23.75 10.60
C SER A 26 -22.14 -24.42 9.70
N GLU A 27 -22.61 -25.60 10.11
CA GLU A 27 -23.80 -26.21 9.55
C GLU A 27 -25.05 -25.58 10.18
N GLY A 28 -26.03 -25.24 9.36
CA GLY A 28 -27.29 -24.62 9.75
C GLY A 28 -28.49 -25.54 9.52
N SER A 29 -29.61 -25.21 10.13
CA SER A 29 -30.87 -25.91 9.94
C SER A 29 -32.05 -24.95 9.97
N GLN A 30 -33.24 -25.46 9.65
CA GLN A 30 -34.49 -24.72 9.81
C GLN A 30 -34.68 -24.18 11.23
N ALA A 31 -34.26 -24.93 12.26
CA ALA A 31 -34.39 -24.50 13.65
C ALA A 31 -33.43 -23.35 14.01
N THR A 32 -32.25 -23.32 13.39
CA THR A 32 -31.20 -22.34 13.74
C THR A 32 -31.11 -21.16 12.78
N PHE A 33 -31.76 -21.23 11.60
CA PHE A 33 -31.69 -20.20 10.56
C PHE A 33 -31.94 -18.78 11.08
N MET A 34 -32.95 -18.61 11.94
CA MET A 34 -33.27 -17.31 12.51
C MET A 34 -32.10 -16.73 13.31
N GLN A 35 -31.46 -17.55 14.15
CA GLN A 35 -30.34 -17.12 14.99
C GLN A 35 -29.04 -17.00 14.19
N ASP A 36 -28.68 -18.05 13.45
CA ASP A 36 -27.36 -18.19 12.83
C ASP A 36 -27.21 -17.36 11.55
N VAL A 37 -28.32 -17.05 10.89
CA VAL A 37 -28.34 -16.25 9.65
C VAL A 37 -28.92 -14.88 9.91
N ILE A 38 -30.20 -14.80 10.28
CA ILE A 38 -30.91 -13.52 10.30
C ILE A 38 -30.44 -12.62 11.44
N GLU A 39 -30.41 -13.10 12.68
CA GLU A 39 -29.93 -12.32 13.83
C GLU A 39 -28.43 -12.04 13.73
N ALA A 40 -27.62 -13.05 13.40
CA ALA A 40 -26.18 -12.89 13.19
C ALA A 40 -25.86 -11.82 12.12
N SER A 41 -26.63 -11.79 11.02
CA SER A 41 -26.46 -10.81 9.93
C SER A 41 -26.64 -9.36 10.35
N ARG A 42 -27.17 -9.08 11.54
CA ARG A 42 -27.23 -7.71 12.08
C ARG A 42 -25.86 -7.15 12.47
N THR A 43 -24.88 -8.02 12.70
CA THR A 43 -23.56 -7.65 13.21
C THR A 43 -22.43 -8.05 12.28
N VAL A 44 -22.53 -9.19 11.60
CA VAL A 44 -21.55 -9.67 10.62
C VAL A 44 -22.26 -10.21 9.38
N PRO A 45 -21.84 -9.89 8.14
CA PRO A 45 -22.43 -10.50 6.94
C PRO A 45 -22.36 -12.02 6.98
N VAL A 46 -23.49 -12.67 6.69
CA VAL A 46 -23.60 -14.14 6.70
C VAL A 46 -23.84 -14.63 5.29
N LEU A 47 -22.90 -15.40 4.75
CA LEU A 47 -23.09 -16.16 3.53
C LEU A 47 -23.80 -17.48 3.87
N VAL A 48 -24.80 -17.85 3.08
CA VAL A 48 -25.49 -19.12 3.23
C VAL A 48 -25.25 -19.95 1.97
N ASP A 49 -24.57 -21.09 2.11
CA ASP A 49 -24.36 -22.07 1.04
C ASP A 49 -25.48 -23.11 1.08
N PHE A 50 -26.36 -23.07 0.07
CA PHE A 50 -27.44 -24.02 -0.10
C PHE A 50 -26.99 -25.17 -0.99
N TRP A 51 -26.93 -26.36 -0.40
CA TRP A 51 -26.35 -27.55 -1.03
C TRP A 51 -27.21 -28.80 -0.82
N ALA A 52 -26.84 -29.90 -1.48
CA ALA A 52 -27.39 -31.24 -1.24
C ALA A 52 -26.34 -32.32 -1.58
N GLU A 53 -26.48 -33.53 -1.02
CA GLU A 53 -25.50 -34.61 -1.19
C GLU A 53 -25.31 -35.10 -2.64
N TRP A 54 -26.39 -35.06 -3.42
CA TRP A 54 -26.39 -35.43 -4.84
C TRP A 54 -25.79 -34.35 -5.75
N CYS A 55 -25.55 -33.14 -5.23
CA CYS A 55 -25.05 -32.02 -6.02
C CYS A 55 -23.53 -32.11 -6.23
N GLY A 56 -23.13 -32.64 -7.39
CA GLY A 56 -21.72 -32.70 -7.81
C GLY A 56 -20.99 -31.35 -7.79
N PRO A 57 -21.54 -30.27 -8.41
CA PRO A 57 -20.91 -28.95 -8.40
C PRO A 57 -20.78 -28.33 -7.00
N CYS A 58 -21.69 -28.63 -6.06
CA CYS A 58 -21.59 -28.15 -4.68
C CYS A 58 -20.29 -28.66 -4.01
N LYS A 59 -19.89 -29.91 -4.30
CA LYS A 59 -18.64 -30.50 -3.78
C LYS A 59 -17.38 -29.82 -4.32
N GLN A 60 -17.47 -29.14 -5.48
CA GLN A 60 -16.37 -28.35 -6.03
C GLN A 60 -16.33 -26.94 -5.43
N LEU A 61 -17.51 -26.33 -5.23
CA LEU A 61 -17.63 -24.98 -4.67
C LEU A 61 -17.22 -24.91 -3.20
N ALA A 62 -17.70 -25.85 -2.38
CA ALA A 62 -17.53 -25.84 -0.93
C ALA A 62 -16.08 -25.55 -0.45
N PRO A 63 -15.04 -26.29 -0.88
CA PRO A 63 -13.67 -26.03 -0.39
C PRO A 63 -13.13 -24.66 -0.81
N VAL A 64 -13.53 -24.14 -1.98
CA VAL A 64 -13.09 -22.83 -2.45
C VAL A 64 -13.78 -21.72 -1.65
N LEU A 65 -15.08 -21.86 -1.40
CA LEU A 65 -15.85 -20.92 -0.61
C LEU A 65 -15.36 -20.87 0.84
N GLU A 66 -15.17 -22.03 1.48
CA GLU A 66 -14.65 -22.15 2.85
C GLU A 66 -13.25 -21.51 2.97
N LYS A 67 -12.39 -21.68 1.97
CA LYS A 67 -11.06 -21.04 1.91
C LYS A 67 -11.15 -19.52 1.89
N VAL A 68 -11.99 -18.95 1.02
CA VAL A 68 -12.15 -17.48 0.90
C VAL A 68 -12.76 -16.90 2.17
N VAL A 69 -13.77 -17.55 2.74
CA VAL A 69 -14.40 -17.12 4.00
C VAL A 69 -13.42 -17.18 5.17
N THR A 70 -12.62 -18.24 5.27
CA THR A 70 -11.57 -18.35 6.29
C THR A 70 -10.53 -17.23 6.14
N ALA A 71 -10.15 -16.90 4.91
CA ALA A 71 -9.23 -15.80 4.62
C ALA A 71 -9.81 -14.42 5.00
N ALA A 72 -11.13 -14.27 5.07
CA ALA A 72 -11.78 -13.05 5.54
C ALA A 72 -11.76 -12.88 7.08
N LYS A 73 -11.16 -13.83 7.83
CA LYS A 73 -10.85 -13.70 9.28
C LYS A 73 -12.03 -13.25 10.13
N GLY A 74 -13.22 -13.80 9.87
CA GLY A 74 -14.44 -13.51 10.64
C GLY A 74 -15.18 -12.23 10.23
N ARG A 75 -14.71 -11.50 9.21
CA ARG A 75 -15.46 -10.37 8.61
C ARG A 75 -16.71 -10.80 7.87
N VAL A 76 -16.77 -12.06 7.45
CA VAL A 76 -17.99 -12.76 7.02
C VAL A 76 -18.07 -14.10 7.72
N ARG A 77 -19.28 -14.64 7.86
CA ARG A 77 -19.54 -16.01 8.30
C ARG A 77 -20.14 -16.83 7.18
N LEU A 78 -19.97 -18.15 7.23
CA LEU A 78 -20.58 -19.10 6.31
C LEU A 78 -21.48 -20.07 7.09
N VAL A 79 -22.74 -20.17 6.67
CA VAL A 79 -23.70 -21.16 7.16
C VAL A 79 -24.05 -22.09 6.00
N LYS A 80 -23.85 -23.39 6.17
CA LYS A 80 -24.15 -24.40 5.16
C LYS A 80 -25.51 -25.01 5.46
N ILE A 81 -26.41 -25.05 4.47
CA ILE A 81 -27.77 -25.57 4.65
C ILE A 81 -28.04 -26.63 3.59
N ASP A 82 -28.25 -27.86 4.05
CA ASP A 82 -28.77 -28.95 3.24
C ASP A 82 -30.26 -28.70 2.93
N ILE A 83 -30.58 -28.50 1.64
CA ILE A 83 -31.94 -28.19 1.21
C ILE A 83 -32.89 -29.38 1.31
N GLU A 84 -32.37 -30.63 1.31
CA GLU A 84 -33.16 -31.85 1.45
C GLU A 84 -33.54 -32.11 2.91
N ALA A 85 -32.65 -31.83 3.84
CA ALA A 85 -32.91 -31.92 5.27
C ALA A 85 -33.85 -30.81 5.77
N ASN A 86 -33.88 -29.66 5.07
CA ASN A 86 -34.57 -28.45 5.51
C ASN A 86 -35.70 -27.99 4.56
N ARG A 87 -36.50 -28.94 4.03
CA ARG A 87 -37.49 -28.68 2.95
C ARG A 87 -38.47 -27.53 3.22
N ALA A 88 -38.97 -27.40 4.45
CA ALA A 88 -39.92 -26.33 4.77
C ALA A 88 -39.24 -24.95 4.78
N LEU A 89 -38.00 -24.84 5.28
CA LEU A 89 -37.18 -23.63 5.12
C LEU A 89 -36.94 -23.33 3.63
N THR A 90 -36.51 -24.33 2.85
CA THR A 90 -36.26 -24.19 1.40
C THR A 90 -37.50 -23.65 0.68
N ALA A 91 -38.68 -24.16 1.00
CA ALA A 91 -39.94 -23.70 0.41
C ALA A 91 -40.24 -22.24 0.77
N GLN A 92 -40.08 -21.86 2.05
CA GLN A 92 -40.26 -20.47 2.51
C GLN A 92 -39.27 -19.52 1.83
N LEU A 93 -38.00 -19.89 1.77
CA LEU A 93 -36.95 -19.10 1.13
C LEU A 93 -37.18 -18.91 -0.37
N THR A 94 -37.72 -19.92 -1.04
CA THR A 94 -38.12 -19.82 -2.45
C THR A 94 -39.26 -18.80 -2.64
N GLN A 95 -40.23 -18.76 -1.73
CA GLN A 95 -41.33 -17.79 -1.78
C GLN A 95 -40.88 -16.33 -1.57
N VAL A 96 -39.81 -16.11 -0.81
CA VAL A 96 -39.21 -14.77 -0.63
C VAL A 96 -38.18 -14.41 -1.71
N GLY A 97 -38.09 -15.20 -2.77
CA GLY A 97 -37.36 -14.85 -4.00
C GLY A 97 -36.00 -15.53 -4.16
N LEU A 98 -35.60 -16.47 -3.30
CA LEU A 98 -34.36 -17.22 -3.49
C LEU A 98 -34.55 -18.38 -4.49
N PRO A 99 -33.78 -18.45 -5.59
CA PRO A 99 -33.95 -19.46 -6.63
C PRO A 99 -33.33 -20.83 -6.25
N LEU A 100 -33.78 -21.43 -5.15
CA LEU A 100 -33.27 -22.70 -4.59
C LEU A 100 -33.60 -23.95 -5.41
N GLN A 101 -34.32 -23.79 -6.52
CA GLN A 101 -34.58 -24.85 -7.51
C GLN A 101 -33.29 -25.25 -8.26
N SER A 102 -32.25 -24.42 -8.22
CA SER A 102 -30.96 -24.68 -8.87
C SER A 102 -29.82 -24.43 -7.90
N ILE A 103 -29.24 -25.52 -7.39
CA ILE A 103 -28.06 -25.52 -6.51
C ILE A 103 -26.80 -25.92 -7.30
N PRO A 104 -25.59 -25.50 -6.87
CA PRO A 104 -25.29 -24.69 -5.68
C PRO A 104 -25.79 -23.24 -5.80
N MET A 105 -26.22 -22.67 -4.69
CA MET A 105 -26.57 -21.26 -4.58
C MET A 105 -26.03 -20.71 -3.27
N VAL A 106 -25.39 -19.54 -3.33
CA VAL A 106 -24.91 -18.83 -2.16
C VAL A 106 -25.60 -17.47 -2.08
N ALA A 107 -26.22 -17.18 -0.94
CA ALA A 107 -26.84 -15.88 -0.67
C ALA A 107 -26.15 -15.19 0.51
N ALA A 108 -25.85 -13.92 0.36
CA ALA A 108 -25.33 -13.07 1.43
C ALA A 108 -26.47 -12.38 2.15
N PHE A 109 -26.47 -12.45 3.48
CA PHE A 109 -27.41 -11.76 4.35
C PHE A 109 -26.70 -10.66 5.14
N TRP A 110 -27.33 -9.48 5.17
CA TRP A 110 -26.89 -8.34 5.97
C TRP A 110 -28.10 -7.60 6.52
N LYS A 111 -28.05 -7.22 7.81
CA LYS A 111 -29.13 -6.55 8.54
C LYS A 111 -30.49 -7.26 8.41
N GLY A 112 -30.48 -8.59 8.36
CA GLY A 112 -31.65 -9.44 8.24
C GLY A 112 -32.27 -9.50 6.85
N GLN A 113 -31.59 -8.97 5.83
CA GLN A 113 -32.06 -8.96 4.44
C GLN A 113 -31.04 -9.65 3.53
N ILE A 114 -31.51 -10.12 2.37
CA ILE A 114 -30.63 -10.63 1.31
C ILE A 114 -29.94 -9.42 0.66
N LEU A 115 -28.62 -9.42 0.69
CA LEU A 115 -27.77 -8.36 0.15
C LEU A 115 -27.38 -8.62 -1.30
N ASP A 116 -26.91 -9.84 -1.58
CA ASP A 116 -26.49 -10.29 -2.90
C ASP A 116 -26.51 -11.83 -2.96
N LEU A 117 -26.45 -12.41 -4.15
CA LEU A 117 -26.39 -13.86 -4.34
C LEU A 117 -25.68 -14.25 -5.64
N PHE A 118 -25.20 -15.49 -5.69
CA PHE A 118 -24.77 -16.13 -6.93
C PHE A 118 -25.23 -17.58 -7.02
N GLN A 119 -25.28 -18.10 -8.26
CA GLN A 119 -25.62 -19.50 -8.54
C GLN A 119 -24.49 -20.19 -9.30
N GLY A 120 -24.34 -21.49 -9.08
CA GLY A 120 -23.34 -22.32 -9.73
C GLY A 120 -21.98 -22.35 -9.02
N ALA A 121 -21.10 -23.21 -9.51
CA ALA A 121 -19.74 -23.33 -8.99
C ALA A 121 -18.83 -22.30 -9.70
N LEU A 122 -18.51 -21.21 -9.00
CA LEU A 122 -17.66 -20.13 -9.50
C LEU A 122 -16.17 -20.36 -9.20
N PRO A 123 -15.25 -19.77 -9.97
CA PRO A 123 -13.82 -19.79 -9.65
C PRO A 123 -13.48 -18.95 -8.41
N GLU A 124 -12.34 -19.24 -7.76
CA GLU A 124 -11.90 -18.55 -6.52
C GLU A 124 -11.85 -17.02 -6.67
N SER A 125 -11.43 -16.51 -7.83
CA SER A 125 -11.36 -15.07 -8.10
C SER A 125 -12.71 -14.37 -8.10
N GLU A 126 -13.76 -15.04 -8.61
CA GLU A 126 -15.12 -14.50 -8.59
C GLU A 126 -15.74 -14.58 -7.20
N ILE A 127 -15.47 -15.65 -6.45
CA ILE A 127 -15.89 -15.76 -5.05
C ILE A 127 -15.25 -14.66 -4.20
N LYS A 128 -13.95 -14.37 -4.40
CA LYS A 128 -13.28 -13.24 -3.72
C LYS A 128 -13.97 -11.91 -4.03
N LYS A 129 -14.23 -11.62 -5.31
CA LYS A 129 -14.94 -10.41 -5.72
C LYS A 129 -16.34 -10.30 -5.10
N PHE A 130 -17.07 -11.41 -5.02
CA PHE A 130 -18.37 -11.46 -4.37
C PHE A 130 -18.27 -11.14 -2.88
N VAL A 131 -17.35 -11.79 -2.16
CA VAL A 131 -17.11 -11.54 -0.72
C VAL A 131 -16.66 -10.10 -0.46
N GLU A 132 -15.78 -9.56 -1.29
CA GLU A 132 -15.36 -8.14 -1.24
C GLU A 132 -16.55 -7.20 -1.47
N GLY A 133 -17.41 -7.50 -2.44
CA GLY A 133 -18.64 -6.74 -2.70
C GLY A 133 -19.60 -6.74 -1.52
N VAL A 134 -19.81 -7.91 -0.90
CA VAL A 134 -20.61 -8.08 0.33
C VAL A 134 -20.04 -7.26 1.48
N LEU A 135 -18.73 -7.34 1.71
CA LEU A 135 -18.07 -6.58 2.77
C LEU A 135 -18.19 -5.07 2.56
N LYS A 136 -18.00 -4.61 1.31
CA LYS A 136 -18.16 -3.20 0.94
C LYS A 136 -19.59 -2.72 1.17
N ALA A 137 -20.58 -3.45 0.67
CA ALA A 137 -21.99 -3.07 0.78
C ALA A 137 -22.53 -3.18 2.21
N ALA A 138 -21.96 -4.06 3.03
CA ALA A 138 -22.30 -4.17 4.44
C ALA A 138 -21.81 -2.98 5.30
N GLY A 139 -21.00 -2.08 4.74
CA GLY A 139 -20.30 -1.07 5.53
C GLY A 139 -19.15 -1.66 6.36
N GLY A 140 -18.84 -2.95 6.19
CA GLY A 140 -17.62 -3.61 6.68
C GLY A 140 -16.47 -3.47 5.67
N GLY A 141 -16.44 -2.35 4.96
CA GLY A 141 -15.75 -2.14 3.70
C GLY A 141 -14.48 -1.31 3.77
N THR A 142 -13.47 -1.82 4.46
CA THR A 142 -12.05 -1.50 4.27
C THR A 142 -11.29 -2.72 4.79
N LEU A 143 -10.18 -3.13 4.15
CA LEU A 143 -9.24 -4.04 4.81
C LEU A 143 -8.93 -3.43 6.20
N PRO A 144 -8.67 -4.22 7.26
CA PRO A 144 -8.19 -3.65 8.52
C PRO A 144 -7.11 -2.60 8.26
N ALA A 145 -7.08 -1.50 9.01
CA ALA A 145 -6.09 -0.45 8.81
C ALA A 145 -4.66 -1.02 8.71
N THR A 146 -4.36 -2.08 9.46
CA THR A 146 -3.11 -2.83 9.39
C THR A 146 -2.84 -3.51 8.05
N GLU A 147 -3.86 -4.10 7.40
CA GLU A 147 -3.75 -4.73 6.08
C GLU A 147 -3.70 -3.67 4.97
N LEU A 148 -4.47 -2.58 5.07
CA LEU A 148 -4.37 -1.43 4.15
C LEU A 148 -2.98 -0.79 4.21
N LEU A 149 -2.42 -0.61 5.42
CA LEU A 149 -1.07 -0.08 5.60
C LEU A 149 -0.02 -0.99 4.96
N ALA A 150 -0.16 -2.31 5.12
CA ALA A 150 0.76 -3.26 4.50
C ALA A 150 0.69 -3.22 2.96
N GLU A 151 -0.52 -3.14 2.39
CA GLU A 151 -0.70 -2.99 0.94
C GLU A 151 -0.18 -1.64 0.44
N ALA A 152 -0.37 -0.56 1.22
CA ALA A 152 0.13 0.77 0.89
C ALA A 152 1.66 0.82 0.85
N ASP A 153 2.32 0.19 1.84
CA ASP A 153 3.78 0.08 1.88
C ASP A 153 4.29 -0.69 0.64
N VAL A 154 3.67 -1.82 0.30
CA VAL A 154 4.03 -2.61 -0.90
C VAL A 154 3.81 -1.79 -2.17
N ALA A 155 2.72 -1.04 -2.28
CA ALA A 155 2.46 -0.18 -3.43
C ALA A 155 3.55 0.89 -3.57
N LEU A 156 3.97 1.52 -2.47
CA LEU A 156 5.04 2.53 -2.50
C LEU A 156 6.39 1.91 -2.88
N GLU A 157 6.75 0.75 -2.32
CA GLU A 157 7.98 0.02 -2.65
C GLU A 157 8.04 -0.46 -4.10
N THR A 158 6.88 -0.78 -4.68
CA THR A 158 6.75 -1.25 -6.07
C THR A 158 6.47 -0.13 -7.07
N SER A 159 6.76 1.13 -6.69
CA SER A 159 6.60 2.31 -7.56
C SER A 159 5.17 2.53 -8.07
N GLN A 160 4.17 2.28 -7.22
CA GLN A 160 2.75 2.60 -7.45
C GLN A 160 2.26 3.66 -6.46
N PRO A 161 2.79 4.89 -6.53
CA PRO A 161 2.55 5.90 -5.50
C PRO A 161 1.10 6.43 -5.48
N GLU A 162 0.38 6.44 -6.61
CA GLU A 162 -1.05 6.78 -6.64
C GLU A 162 -1.86 5.79 -5.78
N ARG A 163 -1.60 4.49 -5.97
CA ARG A 163 -2.26 3.44 -5.19
C ARG A 163 -1.89 3.52 -3.71
N ALA A 164 -0.62 3.79 -3.41
CA ALA A 164 -0.18 3.99 -2.04
C ALA A 164 -0.90 5.18 -1.38
N ALA A 165 -1.01 6.31 -2.08
CA ALA A 165 -1.71 7.50 -1.58
C ALA A 165 -3.20 7.22 -1.30
N GLU A 166 -3.89 6.51 -2.18
CA GLU A 166 -5.28 6.08 -1.96
C GLU A 166 -5.43 5.24 -0.69
N LEU A 167 -4.56 4.25 -0.50
CA LEU A 167 -4.60 3.33 0.63
C LEU A 167 -4.26 4.01 1.95
N TYR A 168 -3.21 4.85 1.99
CA TYR A 168 -2.89 5.64 3.18
C TYR A 168 -4.01 6.63 3.53
N SER A 169 -4.64 7.26 2.53
CA SER A 169 -5.79 8.14 2.75
C SER A 169 -6.99 7.38 3.33
N ALA A 170 -7.24 6.16 2.85
CA ALA A 170 -8.28 5.30 3.42
C ALA A 170 -8.00 4.96 4.89
N VAL A 171 -6.74 4.69 5.25
CA VAL A 171 -6.34 4.47 6.65
C VAL A 171 -6.55 5.73 7.49
N ILE A 172 -6.17 6.91 6.98
CA ILE A 172 -6.37 8.18 7.71
C ILE A 172 -7.86 8.46 7.95
N GLY A 173 -8.73 8.09 7.00
CA GLY A 173 -10.19 8.22 7.16
C GLY A 173 -10.75 7.42 8.34
N GLU A 174 -10.19 6.24 8.62
CA GLU A 174 -10.58 5.37 9.73
C GLU A 174 -9.81 5.67 11.02
N GLU A 175 -8.51 5.95 10.90
CA GLU A 175 -7.59 6.23 12.00
C GLU A 175 -6.87 7.58 11.78
N PRO A 176 -7.53 8.71 12.07
CA PRO A 176 -6.97 10.05 11.79
C PRO A 176 -5.65 10.33 12.50
N GLU A 177 -5.41 9.68 13.63
CA GLU A 177 -4.18 9.82 14.45
C GLU A 177 -3.16 8.70 14.16
N ASN A 178 -3.20 8.04 12.99
CA ASN A 178 -2.21 7.03 12.60
C ASN A 178 -0.94 7.68 11.97
N PRO A 179 0.22 7.70 12.67
CA PRO A 179 1.41 8.40 12.18
C PRO A 179 2.02 7.76 10.93
N LYS A 180 1.92 6.43 10.79
CA LYS A 180 2.45 5.70 9.65
C LYS A 180 1.67 6.03 8.37
N ALA A 181 0.35 6.15 8.47
CA ALA A 181 -0.50 6.49 7.33
C ALA A 181 -0.21 7.91 6.80
N TRP A 182 -0.11 8.91 7.69
CA TRP A 182 0.27 10.27 7.31
C TRP A 182 1.66 10.35 6.68
N ALA A 183 2.66 9.72 7.31
CA ALA A 183 4.02 9.69 6.78
C ALA A 183 4.09 9.00 5.40
N GLY A 184 3.35 7.91 5.24
CA GLY A 184 3.21 7.19 3.98
C GLY A 184 2.57 8.04 2.88
N LEU A 185 1.48 8.73 3.18
CA LEU A 185 0.80 9.63 2.25
C LEU A 185 1.75 10.73 1.75
N ILE A 186 2.48 11.38 2.65
CA ILE A 186 3.46 12.43 2.30
C ILE A 186 4.53 11.85 1.37
N ARG A 187 5.07 10.66 1.68
CA ARG A 187 6.08 9.99 0.84
C ARG A 187 5.54 9.59 -0.53
N ALA A 188 4.29 9.16 -0.61
CA ALA A 188 3.62 8.85 -1.87
C ALA A 188 3.49 10.12 -2.74
N MET A 189 3.09 11.25 -2.16
CA MET A 189 3.06 12.55 -2.88
C MET A 189 4.44 12.99 -3.35
N LEU A 190 5.48 12.80 -2.53
CA LEU A 190 6.86 13.05 -2.95
C LEU A 190 7.28 12.14 -4.12
N ALA A 191 6.87 10.87 -4.14
CA ALA A 191 7.16 9.95 -5.24
C ALA A 191 6.44 10.34 -6.55
N LEU A 192 5.28 11.01 -6.46
CA LEU A 192 4.56 11.61 -7.58
C LEU A 192 5.15 12.93 -8.09
N ASP A 193 6.21 13.43 -7.44
CA ASP A 193 6.75 14.78 -7.64
C ASP A 193 5.78 15.92 -7.30
N ASP A 194 4.69 15.60 -6.58
CA ASP A 194 3.71 16.57 -6.10
C ASP A 194 4.10 17.10 -4.71
N GLU A 195 5.05 18.04 -4.73
CA GLU A 195 5.55 18.69 -3.51
C GLU A 195 4.47 19.54 -2.80
N GLU A 196 3.53 20.10 -3.56
CA GLU A 196 2.46 20.92 -3.02
C GLU A 196 1.48 20.07 -2.21
N ALA A 197 1.04 18.93 -2.78
CA ALA A 197 0.21 17.97 -2.06
C ALA A 197 0.93 17.37 -0.84
N ALA A 198 2.23 17.05 -0.96
CA ALA A 198 3.02 16.58 0.18
C ALA A 198 3.06 17.61 1.32
N SER A 199 3.19 18.89 0.98
CA SER A 199 3.20 19.99 1.95
C SER A 199 1.84 20.21 2.60
N ALA A 200 0.76 20.11 1.83
CA ALA A 200 -0.61 20.20 2.34
C ALA A 200 -0.90 19.05 3.31
N ALA A 201 -0.57 17.81 2.92
CA ALA A 201 -0.73 16.64 3.80
C ALA A 201 0.05 16.78 5.11
N LEU A 202 1.29 17.31 5.06
CA LEU A 202 2.07 17.58 6.26
C LEU A 202 1.43 18.64 7.18
N ALA A 203 0.78 19.66 6.61
CA ALA A 203 0.09 20.70 7.36
C ALA A 203 -1.19 20.18 8.05
N ASP A 204 -1.83 19.19 7.46
CA ASP A 204 -3.05 18.57 7.97
C ASP A 204 -2.81 17.49 9.05
N VAL A 205 -1.55 17.10 9.29
CA VAL A 205 -1.19 16.12 10.33
C VAL A 205 -1.68 16.60 11.71
N PRO A 206 -2.48 15.79 12.45
CA PRO A 206 -2.95 16.16 13.78
C PRO A 206 -1.82 16.46 14.76
N ALA A 207 -2.04 17.50 15.58
CA ALA A 207 -1.05 18.01 16.54
C ALA A 207 -0.49 16.95 17.51
N LYS A 208 -1.27 15.89 17.82
CA LYS A 208 -0.83 14.82 18.73
C LYS A 208 0.25 13.91 18.15
N ILE A 209 0.35 13.84 16.82
CA ILE A 209 1.26 12.93 16.13
C ILE A 209 2.33 13.66 15.32
N THR A 210 2.37 14.99 15.38
CA THR A 210 3.35 15.82 14.65
C THR A 210 4.81 15.44 14.93
N GLU A 211 5.09 15.00 16.16
CA GLU A 211 6.42 14.59 16.63
C GLU A 211 6.68 13.07 16.49
N ALA A 212 5.73 12.32 15.91
CA ALA A 212 5.93 10.90 15.70
C ALA A 212 7.13 10.65 14.75
N PRO A 213 8.00 9.66 15.02
CA PRO A 213 9.20 9.41 14.22
C PRO A 213 8.92 9.24 12.72
N GLU A 214 7.80 8.62 12.37
CA GLU A 214 7.36 8.42 10.99
C GLU A 214 7.09 9.76 10.29
N VAL A 215 6.35 10.66 10.95
CA VAL A 215 6.01 12.00 10.43
C VAL A 215 7.27 12.87 10.34
N ALA A 216 8.14 12.83 11.36
CA ALA A 216 9.41 13.52 11.33
C ALA A 216 10.28 13.07 10.14
N GLY A 217 10.34 11.76 9.87
CA GLY A 217 11.04 11.22 8.70
C GLY A 217 10.45 11.66 7.36
N ALA A 218 9.13 11.79 7.26
CA ALA A 218 8.47 12.28 6.04
C ALA A 218 8.72 13.78 5.82
N ARG A 219 8.72 14.59 6.89
CA ARG A 219 9.08 16.01 6.87
C ARG A 219 10.50 16.23 6.35
N ALA A 220 11.47 15.48 6.89
CA ALA A 220 12.86 15.56 6.46
C ALA A 220 13.02 15.19 4.97
N ALA A 221 12.26 14.20 4.48
CA ALA A 221 12.27 13.83 3.07
C ALA A 221 11.73 14.95 2.15
N LEU A 222 10.66 15.64 2.57
CA LEU A 222 10.12 16.81 1.85
C LEU A 222 11.13 17.97 1.83
N GLU A 223 11.76 18.27 2.96
CA GLU A 223 12.79 19.30 3.07
C GLU A 223 13.99 19.01 2.16
N LEU A 224 14.51 17.77 2.20
CA LEU A 224 15.61 17.35 1.33
C LEU A 224 15.26 17.47 -0.16
N LYS A 225 14.02 17.12 -0.54
CA LYS A 225 13.56 17.25 -1.92
C LYS A 225 13.51 18.71 -2.37
N ARG A 226 13.03 19.62 -1.51
CA ARG A 226 13.02 21.07 -1.75
C ARG A 226 14.42 21.64 -1.92
N GLU A 227 15.35 21.25 -1.05
CA GLU A 227 16.74 21.67 -1.13
C GLU A 227 17.36 21.21 -2.46
N GLY A 228 17.17 19.94 -2.83
CA GLY A 228 17.65 19.41 -4.11
C GLY A 228 17.07 20.15 -5.32
N ARG A 229 15.76 20.44 -5.32
CA ARG A 229 15.09 21.23 -6.36
C ARG A 229 15.67 22.64 -6.45
N LYS A 230 15.89 23.30 -5.33
CA LYS A 230 16.48 24.65 -5.29
C LYS A 230 17.88 24.66 -5.88
N VAL A 231 18.73 23.70 -5.51
CA VAL A 231 20.07 23.54 -6.09
C VAL A 231 19.98 23.33 -7.61
N ALA A 232 19.06 22.48 -8.07
CA ALA A 232 18.86 22.25 -9.51
C ALA A 232 18.39 23.51 -10.25
N GLN A 233 17.47 24.29 -9.68
CA GLN A 233 16.99 25.54 -10.26
C GLN A 233 18.08 26.61 -10.33
N GLU A 234 18.91 26.74 -9.28
CA GLU A 234 20.07 27.63 -9.28
C GLU A 234 21.01 27.26 -10.42
N MET A 235 21.32 25.97 -10.60
CA MET A 235 22.15 25.50 -11.71
C MET A 235 21.53 25.77 -13.09
N GLU A 236 20.22 25.60 -13.24
CA GLU A 236 19.51 25.89 -14.50
C GLU A 236 19.53 27.38 -14.83
N GLY A 237 19.35 28.26 -13.83
CA GLY A 237 19.46 29.70 -14.01
C GLY A 237 20.86 30.12 -14.51
N VAL A 238 21.90 29.50 -13.96
CA VAL A 238 23.29 29.72 -14.41
C VAL A 238 23.51 29.18 -15.83
N ARG A 239 22.97 28.00 -16.16
CA ARG A 239 23.03 27.44 -17.52
C ARG A 239 22.32 28.32 -18.55
N ALA A 240 21.18 28.90 -18.21
CA ALA A 240 20.46 29.82 -19.09
C ALA A 240 21.28 31.09 -19.38
N ARG A 241 21.99 31.65 -18.37
CA ARG A 241 22.94 32.75 -18.57
C ARG A 241 24.04 32.36 -19.57
N LEU A 242 24.59 31.16 -19.44
CA LEU A 242 25.64 30.64 -20.35
C LEU A 242 25.12 30.36 -21.76
N ALA A 243 23.87 29.96 -21.92
CA ALA A 243 23.27 29.80 -23.25
C ALA A 243 23.10 31.15 -23.96
N ALA A 244 22.74 32.21 -23.22
CA ALA A 244 22.60 33.55 -23.76
C ALA A 244 23.96 34.23 -24.01
N ASN A 245 24.94 33.95 -23.15
CA ASN A 245 26.31 34.45 -23.26
C ASN A 245 27.31 33.33 -22.91
N PRO A 246 27.81 32.57 -23.90
CA PRO A 246 28.78 31.50 -23.66
C PRO A 246 30.11 31.96 -23.03
N GLU A 247 30.42 33.26 -23.13
CA GLU A 247 31.62 33.88 -22.59
C GLU A 247 31.38 34.52 -21.20
N ASP A 248 30.23 34.28 -20.56
CA ASP A 248 29.99 34.67 -19.16
C ASP A 248 30.83 33.79 -18.22
N HIS A 249 32.11 34.13 -18.07
CA HIS A 249 33.04 33.40 -17.22
C HIS A 249 32.65 33.43 -15.73
N GLU A 250 31.92 34.45 -15.28
CA GLU A 250 31.39 34.51 -13.92
C GLU A 250 30.33 33.42 -13.71
N ALA A 251 29.36 33.31 -14.62
CA ALA A 251 28.38 32.23 -14.62
C ALA A 251 29.04 30.84 -14.71
N ARG A 252 30.10 30.66 -15.51
CA ARG A 252 30.84 29.38 -15.57
C ARG A 252 31.47 29.03 -14.22
N CYS A 253 32.01 30.01 -13.51
CA CYS A 253 32.61 29.81 -12.20
C CYS A 253 31.56 29.50 -11.11
N GLU A 254 30.39 30.15 -11.18
CA GLU A 254 29.22 29.82 -10.35
C GLU A 254 28.76 28.37 -10.60
N LEU A 255 28.58 28.00 -11.88
CA LEU A 255 28.16 26.65 -12.27
C LEU A 255 29.16 25.60 -11.81
N ALA A 256 30.46 25.83 -11.99
CA ALA A 256 31.50 24.94 -11.51
C ALA A 256 31.41 24.70 -10.00
N THR A 257 31.09 25.75 -9.23
CA THR A 257 30.94 25.66 -7.77
C THR A 257 29.70 24.84 -7.38
N ALA A 258 28.57 25.06 -8.06
CA ALA A 258 27.35 24.29 -7.85
C ALA A 258 27.50 22.81 -8.24
N LEU A 259 28.11 22.53 -9.40
CA LEU A 259 28.44 21.17 -9.86
C LEU A 259 29.33 20.44 -8.84
N ASN A 260 30.35 21.12 -8.32
CA ASN A 260 31.21 20.57 -7.29
C ASN A 260 30.44 20.23 -6.00
N ALA A 261 29.55 21.12 -5.54
CA ALA A 261 28.71 20.88 -4.37
C ALA A 261 27.75 19.68 -4.57
N ALA A 262 27.31 19.45 -5.82
CA ALA A 262 26.50 18.30 -6.21
C ALA A 262 27.32 17.00 -6.45
N GLY A 263 28.63 17.01 -6.23
CA GLY A 263 29.52 15.86 -6.45
C GLY A 263 29.86 15.58 -7.93
N GLN A 264 29.47 16.47 -8.84
CA GLN A 264 29.73 16.36 -10.28
C GLN A 264 31.12 16.91 -10.63
N HIS A 265 32.17 16.30 -10.07
CA HIS A 265 33.54 16.81 -10.10
C HIS A 265 34.10 16.98 -11.53
N ALA A 266 33.81 16.04 -12.43
CA ALA A 266 34.31 16.10 -13.80
C ALA A 266 33.72 17.30 -14.55
N GLU A 267 32.41 17.50 -14.46
CA GLU A 267 31.70 18.63 -15.08
C GLU A 267 32.15 19.96 -14.48
N ALA A 268 32.30 20.02 -13.15
CA ALA A 268 32.81 21.19 -12.45
C ALA A 268 34.20 21.63 -12.96
N ALA A 269 35.10 20.66 -13.17
CA ALA A 269 36.43 20.93 -13.69
C ALA A 269 36.42 21.41 -15.15
N GLU A 270 35.54 20.87 -16.00
CA GLU A 270 35.44 21.29 -17.41
C GLU A 270 35.01 22.76 -17.54
N GLU A 271 34.07 23.23 -16.71
CA GLU A 271 33.65 24.65 -16.73
C GLU A 271 34.82 25.60 -16.42
N LEU A 272 35.66 25.28 -15.42
CA LEU A 272 36.84 26.10 -15.09
C LEU A 272 37.95 25.99 -16.15
N LEU A 273 38.17 24.79 -16.71
CA LEU A 273 39.11 24.60 -17.82
C LEU A 273 38.70 25.36 -19.07
N HIS A 274 37.40 25.49 -19.31
CA HIS A 274 36.88 26.32 -20.39
C HIS A 274 37.29 27.79 -20.21
N ILE A 275 37.08 28.36 -19.02
CA ILE A 275 37.51 29.74 -18.72
C ILE A 275 39.02 29.87 -18.98
N ILE A 276 39.84 28.97 -18.42
CA ILE A 276 41.31 29.02 -18.57
C ILE A 276 41.74 28.91 -20.04
N LYS A 277 41.02 28.15 -20.85
CA LYS A 277 41.30 28.03 -22.29
C LYS A 277 41.00 29.33 -23.04
N THR A 278 39.90 30.01 -22.69
CA THR A 278 39.42 31.18 -23.43
C THR A 278 40.03 32.49 -22.93
N ASP A 279 40.15 32.66 -21.62
CA ASP A 279 40.80 33.79 -20.95
C ASP A 279 41.57 33.32 -19.71
N ARG A 280 42.88 33.09 -19.88
CA ARG A 280 43.77 32.52 -18.86
C ARG A 280 43.89 33.38 -17.59
N ASP A 281 43.81 34.70 -17.76
CA ASP A 281 44.04 35.67 -16.68
C ASP A 281 42.71 36.28 -16.17
N TRP A 282 41.57 35.77 -16.64
CA TRP A 282 40.24 36.21 -16.20
C TRP A 282 40.17 36.30 -14.67
N ASN A 283 39.77 37.49 -14.20
CA ASN A 283 39.69 37.84 -12.78
C ASN A 283 40.97 37.49 -11.99
N ASN A 284 42.15 37.88 -12.51
CA ASN A 284 43.46 37.59 -11.93
C ASN A 284 43.74 36.08 -11.78
N GLY A 285 43.27 35.29 -12.76
CA GLY A 285 43.43 33.83 -12.78
C GLY A 285 42.55 33.10 -11.77
N ALA A 286 41.39 33.67 -11.41
CA ALA A 286 40.47 33.09 -10.42
C ALA A 286 40.05 31.65 -10.77
N ALA A 287 39.77 31.36 -12.04
CA ALA A 287 39.37 30.04 -12.50
C ALA A 287 40.44 28.97 -12.23
N ARG A 288 41.72 29.30 -12.47
CA ARG A 288 42.84 28.41 -12.15
C ARG A 288 42.97 28.18 -10.65
N GLN A 289 42.87 29.23 -9.85
CA GLN A 289 42.95 29.12 -8.39
C GLN A 289 41.84 28.23 -7.83
N GLN A 290 40.61 28.42 -8.32
CA GLN A 290 39.46 27.59 -7.92
C GLN A 290 39.64 26.12 -8.33
N LEU A 291 40.13 25.86 -9.53
CA LEU A 291 40.37 24.49 -10.01
C LEU A 291 41.45 23.78 -9.16
N LEU A 292 42.48 24.50 -8.70
CA LEU A 292 43.49 23.94 -7.79
C LEU A 292 42.90 23.62 -6.41
N ARG A 293 42.02 24.47 -5.88
CA ARG A 293 41.30 24.19 -4.63
C ARG A 293 40.43 22.94 -4.75
N PHE A 294 39.77 22.74 -5.90
CA PHE A 294 39.02 21.50 -6.17
C PHE A 294 39.92 20.27 -6.12
N PHE A 295 41.12 20.31 -6.71
CA PHE A 295 42.06 19.18 -6.64
C PHE A 295 42.54 18.87 -5.22
N GLU A 296 42.70 19.89 -4.38
CA GLU A 296 43.04 19.71 -2.96
C GLU A 296 41.89 19.05 -2.20
N ALA A 297 40.65 19.48 -2.45
CA ALA A 297 39.45 18.95 -1.82
C ALA A 297 39.13 17.50 -2.25
N TRP A 298 39.22 17.18 -3.54
CA TRP A 298 38.92 15.85 -4.08
C TRP A 298 40.03 14.83 -3.82
N GLY A 299 41.28 15.31 -3.67
CA GLY A 299 42.46 14.49 -3.49
C GLY A 299 43.15 14.13 -4.81
N HIS A 300 44.46 13.91 -4.72
CA HIS A 300 45.35 13.75 -5.88
C HIS A 300 45.10 12.49 -6.73
N MET A 301 44.43 11.47 -6.18
CA MET A 301 44.08 10.22 -6.87
C MET A 301 42.64 10.22 -7.41
N ASP A 302 41.86 11.27 -7.17
CA ASP A 302 40.52 11.37 -7.71
C ASP A 302 40.54 11.36 -9.26
N PRO A 303 39.67 10.58 -9.93
CA PRO A 303 39.65 10.49 -11.38
C PRO A 303 39.48 11.83 -12.11
N ALA A 304 38.63 12.73 -11.59
CA ALA A 304 38.41 14.05 -12.16
C ALA A 304 39.65 14.94 -11.98
N THR A 305 40.31 14.87 -10.81
CA THR A 305 41.59 15.54 -10.56
C THR A 305 42.66 15.12 -11.58
N LEU A 306 42.84 13.81 -11.78
CA LEU A 306 43.83 13.28 -12.72
C LEU A 306 43.55 13.70 -14.17
N ALA A 307 42.28 13.67 -14.59
CA ALA A 307 41.88 14.08 -15.93
C ALA A 307 42.09 15.58 -16.17
N ALA A 308 41.61 16.42 -15.24
CA ALA A 308 41.68 17.86 -15.36
C ALA A 308 43.11 18.41 -15.27
N ARG A 309 43.98 17.82 -14.43
CA ARG A 309 45.41 18.19 -14.38
C ARG A 309 46.12 18.02 -15.71
N ARG A 310 45.85 16.93 -16.44
CA ARG A 310 46.42 16.70 -17.78
C ARG A 310 45.97 17.78 -18.77
N LYS A 311 44.67 18.11 -18.78
CA LYS A 311 44.11 19.18 -19.63
C LYS A 311 44.68 20.55 -19.28
N LEU A 312 44.74 20.89 -17.99
CA LEU A 312 45.32 22.14 -17.51
C LEU A 312 46.78 22.30 -17.94
N SER A 313 47.59 21.25 -17.77
CA SER A 313 48.98 21.27 -18.23
C SER A 313 49.07 21.56 -19.73
N SER A 314 48.22 20.90 -20.54
CA SER A 314 48.19 21.16 -21.98
C SER A 314 47.85 22.62 -22.30
N LEU A 315 46.88 23.23 -21.61
CA LEU A 315 46.44 24.61 -21.85
C LEU A 315 47.47 25.66 -21.42
N LEU A 316 48.29 25.36 -20.41
CA LEU A 316 49.27 26.33 -19.87
C LEU A 316 50.58 26.36 -20.68
N PHE A 317 50.93 25.25 -21.33
CA PHE A 317 52.20 25.05 -22.03
C PHE A 317 52.08 24.84 -23.55
N SER A 318 50.87 24.93 -24.11
CA SER A 318 50.62 25.14 -25.55
C SER A 318 50.66 26.62 -25.91
#